data_AF-A0AA88KT13-F1
#
_entry.id   AF-A0AA88KT13-F1
#
_cell.length_a   1.000
_cell.length_b   1.000
_cell.length_c   1.000
_cell.angle_alpha   90.00
_cell.angle_beta   90.00
_cell.angle_gamma   90.00
#
_symmetry.space_group_name_H-M   'P 1'
#
loop_
_entity.id
_entity.type
_entity.pdbx_description
1 polymer ?
#
loop_
_entity_poly.entity_id
_entity_poly.type
_entity_poly.pdbx_seq_one_letter_code
_entity_poly.pdbx_strand_id
1 'polypeptide(L)'
;MGSFNLWHEFEYDELTINLRQKEEKPFADALANIRLGNCEKQHLQCLSTRKFGCMSRATSEETTKFYCPLCKEAKVPVILIPTNDDCRLINNTLLKDPSSKYITLTAIDCLSSVVRTKRTEEEAAKNVSSFSDDSKRTTGALTTLILSNGARVMLQRT
;
A
#
# COMPACT_ATOMS: atom_id res chain seq x y z
N MET A 1 11.77 -2.73 -44.21
CA MET A 1 10.88 -3.79 -43.68
C MET A 1 9.97 -3.13 -42.66
N GLY A 2 8.64 -3.22 -42.83
CA GLY A 2 7.66 -2.54 -41.99
C GLY A 2 7.70 -3.04 -40.55
N SER A 3 7.59 -2.14 -39.58
CA SER A 3 7.54 -2.49 -38.16
C SER A 3 6.28 -3.31 -37.88
N PHE A 4 6.45 -4.55 -37.43
CA PHE A 4 5.35 -5.43 -37.02
C PHE A 4 4.81 -4.96 -35.66
N ASN A 5 3.50 -4.70 -35.58
CA ASN A 5 2.85 -4.27 -34.35
C ASN A 5 2.07 -5.43 -33.73
N LEU A 6 2.66 -6.04 -32.70
CA LEU A 6 2.12 -7.19 -31.96
C LEU A 6 0.71 -6.92 -31.37
N TRP A 7 0.33 -5.67 -31.13
CA TRP A 7 -0.97 -5.34 -30.54
C TRP A 7 -2.16 -5.73 -31.42
N HIS A 8 -1.98 -5.82 -32.73
CA HIS A 8 -3.06 -6.19 -33.67
C HIS A 8 -3.36 -7.69 -33.67
N GLU A 9 -2.53 -8.50 -33.01
CA GLU A 9 -2.70 -9.95 -32.92
C GLU A 9 -3.48 -10.39 -31.67
N PHE A 10 -3.85 -9.46 -30.80
CA PHE A 10 -4.57 -9.77 -29.57
C PHE A 10 -6.08 -9.74 -29.77
N GLU A 11 -6.75 -10.81 -29.36
CA GLU A 11 -8.18 -10.85 -29.12
C GLU A 11 -8.45 -10.73 -27.61
N TYR A 12 -9.60 -10.17 -27.23
CA TYR A 12 -10.01 -10.07 -25.83
C TYR A 12 -11.52 -10.23 -25.66
N ASP A 13 -11.91 -10.81 -24.53
CA ASP A 13 -13.28 -10.84 -24.05
C ASP A 13 -13.46 -9.88 -22.89
N GLU A 14 -14.51 -9.04 -22.90
CA GLU A 14 -14.80 -8.11 -21.82
C GLU A 14 -15.80 -8.69 -20.82
N LEU A 15 -15.39 -8.74 -19.54
CA LEU A 15 -16.28 -9.08 -18.44
C LEU A 15 -17.02 -7.83 -17.94
N THR A 16 -18.32 -7.78 -18.17
CA THR A 16 -19.16 -6.60 -17.85
C THR A 16 -19.95 -6.72 -16.54
N ILE A 17 -20.02 -7.92 -15.95
CA ILE A 17 -20.83 -8.17 -14.74
C ILE A 17 -20.04 -7.80 -13.47
N ASN A 18 -20.55 -6.84 -12.70
CA ASN A 18 -19.98 -6.45 -11.41
C ASN A 18 -20.57 -7.29 -10.26
N LEU A 19 -19.78 -8.24 -9.76
CA LEU A 19 -20.17 -9.07 -8.60
C LEU A 19 -19.80 -8.46 -7.24
N ARG A 20 -18.84 -7.51 -7.20
CA ARG A 20 -18.32 -6.94 -5.95
C ARG A 20 -19.31 -5.98 -5.29
N GLN A 21 -20.02 -5.18 -6.09
CA GLN A 21 -21.01 -4.20 -5.62
C GLN A 21 -22.45 -4.57 -6.03
N LYS A 22 -22.74 -5.87 -6.22
CA LYS A 22 -24.02 -6.35 -6.77
C LYS A 22 -25.26 -5.87 -6.01
N GLU A 23 -25.13 -5.62 -4.70
CA GLU A 23 -26.24 -5.23 -3.80
C GLU A 23 -26.48 -3.71 -3.78
N GLU A 24 -25.54 -2.92 -4.31
CA GLU A 24 -25.59 -1.46 -4.30
C GLU A 24 -25.44 -0.89 -5.71
N LYS A 25 -26.49 -1.05 -6.53
CA LYS A 25 -26.49 -0.60 -7.93
C LYS A 25 -26.09 0.88 -8.13
N PRO A 26 -26.61 1.86 -7.35
CA PRO A 26 -26.18 3.26 -7.50
C PRO A 26 -24.69 3.48 -7.27
N PHE A 27 -24.07 2.68 -6.39
CA PHE A 27 -22.63 2.76 -6.13
C PHE A 27 -21.83 2.10 -7.24
N ALA A 28 -22.28 0.94 -7.73
CA ALA A 28 -21.67 0.28 -8.87
C ALA A 28 -21.68 1.18 -10.12
N ASP A 29 -22.80 1.84 -10.39
CA ASP A 29 -22.96 2.75 -11.53
C ASP A 29 -22.07 4.00 -11.39
N ALA A 30 -21.98 4.57 -10.19
CA ALA A 30 -21.06 5.69 -9.93
C ALA A 30 -19.59 5.31 -10.19
N LEU A 31 -19.16 4.12 -9.76
CA LEU A 31 -17.80 3.63 -10.01
C LEU A 31 -17.53 3.35 -11.50
N ALA A 32 -18.50 2.78 -12.21
CA ALA A 32 -18.40 2.52 -13.65
C ALA A 32 -18.26 3.83 -14.44
N ASN A 33 -19.04 4.85 -14.09
CA ASN A 33 -18.96 6.17 -14.71
C ASN A 33 -17.63 6.88 -14.41
N ILE A 34 -17.13 6.80 -13.18
CA ILE A 34 -15.82 7.35 -12.81
C ILE A 34 -14.69 6.69 -13.61
N ARG A 35 -14.74 5.37 -13.80
CA ARG A 35 -13.74 4.64 -14.62
C ARG A 35 -13.69 5.16 -16.06
N LEU A 36 -14.82 5.58 -16.63
CA LEU A 36 -14.91 6.16 -17.97
C LEU A 36 -14.61 7.66 -18.01
N GLY A 37 -14.31 8.29 -16.87
CA GLY A 37 -14.10 9.73 -16.75
C GLY A 37 -15.41 10.55 -16.74
N ASN A 38 -16.58 9.91 -16.71
CA ASN A 38 -17.88 10.58 -16.68
C ASN A 38 -18.35 10.87 -15.25
N CYS A 39 -17.77 11.87 -14.60
CA CYS A 39 -18.09 12.18 -13.20
C CYS A 39 -19.12 13.31 -13.05
N GLU A 40 -20.40 12.95 -12.94
CA GLU A 40 -21.48 13.90 -12.66
C GLU A 40 -21.67 14.18 -11.15
N LYS A 41 -22.39 15.25 -10.84
CA LYS A 41 -22.71 15.66 -9.45
C LYS A 41 -23.40 14.54 -8.65
N GLN A 42 -24.29 13.79 -9.29
CA GLN A 42 -24.98 12.66 -8.64
C GLN A 42 -24.02 11.53 -8.21
N HIS A 43 -22.99 11.26 -9.02
CA HIS A 43 -21.96 10.27 -8.68
C HIS A 43 -21.14 10.73 -7.47
N LEU A 44 -20.76 12.02 -7.43
CA LEU A 44 -20.04 12.61 -6.29
C LEU A 44 -20.88 12.64 -5.00
N GLN A 45 -22.19 12.89 -5.11
CA GLN A 45 -23.10 12.82 -3.98
C GLN A 45 -23.19 11.41 -3.42
N CYS A 46 -23.30 10.39 -4.29
CA CYS A 46 -23.27 8.99 -3.88
C CYS A 46 -21.99 8.63 -3.10
N LEU A 47 -20.83 9.12 -3.55
CA LEU A 47 -19.58 8.91 -2.80
C LEU A 47 -19.52 9.69 -1.49
N SER A 48 -20.11 10.89 -1.46
CA SER A 48 -20.06 11.77 -0.30
C SER A 48 -20.83 11.22 0.91
N THR A 49 -21.87 10.41 0.71
CA THR A 49 -22.59 9.74 1.82
C THR A 49 -21.73 8.74 2.58
N ARG A 50 -20.60 8.32 2.01
CA ARG A 50 -19.66 7.33 2.58
C ARG A 50 -18.44 7.98 3.24
N LYS A 51 -18.36 9.32 3.28
CA LYS A 51 -17.28 10.02 3.97
C LYS A 51 -17.50 9.96 5.48
N PHE A 52 -16.43 9.66 6.22
CA PHE A 52 -16.42 9.73 7.68
C PHE A 52 -15.58 10.95 8.11
N GLY A 53 -16.09 11.74 9.05
CA GLY A 53 -15.27 12.58 9.94
C GLY A 53 -14.61 13.85 9.40
N CYS A 54 -14.47 14.10 8.10
CA CYS A 54 -14.04 15.42 7.59
C CYS A 54 -14.32 15.62 6.09
N MET A 55 -14.62 16.86 5.69
CA MET A 55 -14.83 17.25 4.29
C MET A 55 -13.52 17.51 3.52
N SER A 56 -12.38 17.56 4.22
CA SER A 56 -11.03 17.76 3.66
C SER A 56 -10.16 16.49 3.77
N ARG A 57 -8.93 16.55 3.24
CA ARG A 57 -7.95 15.48 3.36
C ARG A 57 -7.58 15.30 4.83
N ALA A 58 -7.92 14.15 5.41
CA ALA A 58 -7.57 13.81 6.78
C ALA A 58 -6.04 13.71 6.94
N THR A 59 -5.52 14.17 8.07
CA THR A 59 -4.10 14.00 8.41
C THR A 59 -3.83 12.57 8.91
N SER A 60 -2.56 12.19 8.98
CA SER A 60 -2.15 10.88 9.49
C SER A 60 -2.54 10.68 10.97
N GLU A 61 -2.54 11.76 11.75
CA GLU A 61 -2.97 11.78 13.15
C GLU A 61 -4.47 11.60 13.28
N GLU A 62 -5.27 12.32 12.48
CA GLU A 62 -6.73 12.18 12.47
C GLU A 62 -7.14 10.77 12.06
N THR A 63 -6.46 10.24 11.04
CA THR A 63 -6.64 8.86 10.57
C THR A 63 -6.36 7.86 11.70
N THR A 64 -5.23 7.99 12.38
CA THR A 64 -4.88 7.08 13.49
C THR A 64 -5.88 7.19 14.64
N LYS A 65 -6.31 8.41 15.01
CA LYS A 65 -7.31 8.62 16.07
C LYS A 65 -8.64 7.95 15.75
N PHE A 66 -9.07 7.99 14.50
CA PHE A 66 -10.31 7.36 14.06
C PHE A 66 -10.21 5.82 14.05
N TYR A 67 -9.10 5.27 13.54
CA TYR A 67 -8.98 3.82 13.33
C TYR A 67 -8.49 3.04 14.56
N CYS A 68 -7.76 3.67 15.49
CA CYS A 68 -7.26 2.99 16.69
C CYS A 68 -8.37 2.34 17.55
N PRO A 69 -9.51 3.02 17.83
CA PRO A 69 -10.65 2.39 18.51
C PRO A 69 -11.24 1.21 17.73
N LEU A 70 -11.37 1.33 16.40
CA LEU A 70 -11.92 0.27 15.55
C LEU A 70 -11.07 -0.99 15.58
N CYS A 71 -9.74 -0.84 15.64
CA CYS A 71 -8.82 -1.96 15.80
C CYS A 71 -9.00 -2.65 17.17
N LYS A 72 -9.26 -1.90 18.24
CA LYS A 72 -9.54 -2.46 19.58
C LYS A 72 -10.88 -3.19 19.65
N GLU A 73 -11.86 -2.74 18.87
CA GLU A 73 -13.15 -3.42 18.70
C GLU A 73 -13.11 -4.61 17.71
N ALA A 74 -11.92 -5.02 17.27
CA ALA A 74 -11.71 -6.09 16.28
C ALA A 74 -12.40 -5.88 14.91
N LYS A 75 -12.80 -4.63 14.57
CA LYS A 75 -13.43 -4.27 13.27
C LYS A 75 -12.40 -4.01 12.16
N VAL A 76 -11.32 -4.78 12.16
CA VAL A 76 -10.00 -4.44 11.60
C VAL A 76 -10.06 -3.97 10.12
N PRO A 77 -10.10 -2.66 9.85
CA PRO A 77 -10.28 -2.15 8.50
C PRO A 77 -8.95 -2.13 7.73
N VAL A 78 -9.04 -2.07 6.40
CA VAL A 78 -7.89 -1.80 5.52
C VAL A 78 -7.88 -0.31 5.20
N ILE A 79 -6.79 0.37 5.52
CA ILE A 79 -6.62 1.81 5.30
C ILE A 79 -5.80 2.00 4.02
N LEU A 80 -6.35 2.75 3.05
CA LEU A 80 -5.68 3.07 1.79
C LEU A 80 -5.24 4.54 1.80
N ILE A 81 -3.96 4.79 1.54
CA ILE A 81 -3.36 6.12 1.64
C ILE A 81 -2.45 6.36 0.43
N PRO A 82 -2.34 7.61 -0.07
CA PRO A 82 -1.60 7.86 -1.31
C PRO A 82 -0.08 7.62 -1.25
N THR A 83 0.55 7.72 -0.08
CA THR A 83 2.02 7.65 0.04
C THR A 83 2.47 6.54 0.97
N ASN A 84 3.63 5.94 0.67
CA ASN A 84 4.23 4.92 1.52
C ASN A 84 4.67 5.46 2.88
N ASP A 85 5.10 6.73 2.95
CA ASP A 85 5.54 7.36 4.19
C ASP A 85 4.37 7.54 5.17
N ASP A 86 3.21 7.98 4.68
CA ASP A 86 1.99 8.07 5.48
C ASP A 86 1.52 6.67 5.93
N CYS A 87 1.58 5.67 5.04
CA CYS A 87 1.29 4.27 5.38
C CYS A 87 2.20 3.76 6.50
N ARG A 88 3.52 4.02 6.42
CA ARG A 88 4.49 3.64 7.45
C ARG A 88 4.20 4.33 8.77
N LEU A 89 3.92 5.63 8.76
CA LEU A 89 3.59 6.40 9.96
C LEU A 89 2.36 5.82 10.66
N ILE A 90 1.28 5.56 9.91
CA ILE A 90 0.04 5.02 10.48
C ILE A 90 0.24 3.58 10.95
N ASN A 91 0.88 2.71 10.18
CA ASN A 91 1.17 1.34 10.60
C ASN A 91 2.00 1.31 11.89
N ASN A 92 3.05 2.10 11.97
CA ASN A 92 3.88 2.21 13.18
C ASN A 92 3.09 2.77 14.37
N THR A 93 2.17 3.71 14.13
CA THR A 93 1.36 4.30 15.21
C THR A 93 0.27 3.35 15.70
N LEU A 94 -0.37 2.59 14.80
CA LEU A 94 -1.34 1.56 15.14
C LEU A 94 -0.69 0.33 15.78
N LEU A 95 0.57 0.05 15.46
CA LEU A 95 1.35 -1.03 16.08
C LEU A 95 1.74 -0.71 17.53
N LYS A 96 1.89 0.59 17.87
CA LYS A 96 2.25 1.05 19.22
C LYS A 96 1.12 0.81 20.21
N ASP A 97 1.12 -0.39 20.78
CA ASP A 97 0.35 -0.74 21.97
C ASP A 97 1.29 -0.93 23.17
N PRO A 98 1.12 -0.18 24.27
CA PRO A 98 1.97 -0.32 25.46
C PRO A 98 1.90 -1.72 26.11
N SER A 99 0.88 -2.53 25.81
CA SER A 99 0.73 -3.88 26.35
C SER A 99 1.38 -4.97 25.48
N SER A 100 1.80 -4.63 24.25
CA SER A 100 2.32 -5.58 23.29
C SER A 100 3.82 -5.84 23.45
N LYS A 101 4.21 -7.11 23.31
CA LYS A 101 5.62 -7.50 23.16
C LYS A 101 6.02 -7.35 21.69
N TYR A 102 7.12 -6.65 21.44
CA TYR A 102 7.65 -6.43 20.10
C TYR A 102 8.77 -7.43 19.76
N ILE A 103 8.78 -7.89 18.52
CA ILE A 103 9.85 -8.68 17.91
C ILE A 103 10.44 -7.85 16.80
N THR A 104 11.76 -7.65 16.84
CA THR A 104 12.50 -6.93 15.80
C THR A 104 13.23 -7.94 14.93
N LEU A 105 12.99 -7.88 13.62
CA LEU A 105 13.65 -8.66 12.60
C LEU A 105 14.56 -7.74 11.80
N THR A 106 15.85 -8.06 11.75
CA THR A 106 16.84 -7.29 10.98
C THR A 106 17.21 -8.06 9.72
N ALA A 107 17.20 -7.40 8.58
CA ALA A 107 17.63 -7.98 7.32
C ALA A 107 19.14 -8.24 7.35
N ILE A 108 19.56 -9.35 6.73
CA ILE A 108 20.97 -9.67 6.52
C ILE A 108 21.26 -9.49 5.04
N ASP A 109 21.90 -8.39 4.71
CA ASP A 109 22.33 -8.11 3.35
C ASP A 109 23.68 -8.79 3.09
N CYS A 110 23.75 -9.54 2.00
CA CYS A 110 24.96 -10.25 1.59
C CYS A 110 25.33 -9.92 0.15
N LEU A 111 26.60 -9.62 -0.08
CA LEU A 111 27.12 -9.45 -1.43
C LEU A 111 27.28 -10.81 -2.11
N SER A 112 26.50 -11.02 -3.17
CA SER A 112 26.57 -12.21 -4.03
C SER A 112 27.69 -12.12 -5.09
N SER A 113 28.47 -11.03 -5.11
CA SER A 113 29.54 -10.85 -6.09
C SER A 113 30.62 -11.94 -5.95
N VAL A 114 30.97 -12.56 -7.08
CA VAL A 114 32.07 -13.52 -7.23
C VAL A 114 33.43 -12.83 -6.98
N VAL A 115 33.53 -11.53 -7.24
CA VAL A 115 34.74 -10.73 -7.02
C VAL A 115 34.52 -9.84 -5.79
N ARG A 116 35.19 -10.18 -4.68
CA ARG A 116 35.21 -9.40 -3.45
C ARG A 116 36.55 -8.69 -3.31
N THR A 117 36.53 -7.39 -3.58
CA THR A 117 37.65 -6.49 -3.28
C THR A 117 37.23 -5.52 -2.17
N LYS A 118 38.21 -4.99 -1.42
CA LYS A 118 37.94 -3.95 -0.39
C LYS A 118 37.12 -2.78 -0.95
N ARG A 119 37.42 -2.37 -2.19
CA ARG A 119 36.69 -1.29 -2.88
C ARG A 119 35.21 -1.64 -3.12
N THR A 120 34.91 -2.85 -3.62
CA THR A 120 33.54 -3.29 -3.86
C THR A 120 32.73 -3.43 -2.56
N GLU A 121 33.38 -3.80 -1.46
CA GLU A 121 32.75 -3.89 -0.14
C GLU A 121 32.44 -2.50 0.43
N GLU A 122 33.36 -1.54 0.27
CA GLU A 122 33.15 -0.14 0.68
C GLU A 122 32.05 0.56 -0.14
N GLU A 123 32.02 0.35 -1.46
CA GLU A 123 30.97 0.88 -2.34
C GLU A 123 29.60 0.26 -2.02
N ALA A 124 29.56 -1.04 -1.76
CA ALA A 124 28.35 -1.71 -1.29
C ALA A 124 27.87 -1.21 0.06
N ALA A 125 28.75 -1.03 1.04
CA ALA A 125 28.38 -0.53 2.36
C ALA A 125 27.84 0.91 2.30
N LYS A 126 28.42 1.77 1.46
CA LYS A 126 27.90 3.13 1.19
C LYS A 126 26.52 3.10 0.54
N ASN A 127 26.32 2.19 -0.41
CA ASN A 127 25.03 2.03 -1.07
C ASN A 127 23.96 1.55 -0.09
N VAL A 128 24.24 0.52 0.72
CA VAL A 128 23.32 0.01 1.74
C VAL A 128 22.94 1.10 2.74
N SER A 129 23.91 1.88 3.25
CA SER A 129 23.60 2.97 4.18
C SER A 129 22.84 4.13 3.52
N SER A 130 23.07 4.40 2.23
CA SER A 130 22.30 5.40 1.49
C SER A 130 20.88 4.96 1.11
N PHE A 131 20.62 3.64 1.08
CA PHE A 131 19.32 3.06 0.70
C PHE A 131 18.51 2.58 1.90
N SER A 132 19.02 2.68 3.13
CA SER A 132 18.42 2.07 4.31
C SER A 132 16.98 2.51 4.59
N ASP A 133 16.60 3.71 4.09
CA ASP A 133 15.25 4.26 4.23
C ASP A 133 14.42 4.28 2.93
N ASP A 134 15.06 4.07 1.76
CA ASP A 134 14.39 4.18 0.46
C ASP A 134 13.93 2.82 -0.07
N SER A 135 12.74 2.40 0.36
CA SER A 135 12.08 1.18 -0.12
C SER A 135 11.91 1.08 -1.63
N LYS A 136 11.99 2.20 -2.37
CA LYS A 136 11.88 2.19 -3.83
C LYS A 136 13.08 1.51 -4.48
N ARG A 137 14.23 1.50 -3.81
CA ARG A 137 15.49 0.93 -4.32
C ARG A 137 15.73 -0.50 -3.84
N THR A 138 14.97 -0.97 -2.86
CA THR A 138 15.12 -2.31 -2.25
C THR A 138 13.98 -3.26 -2.60
N THR A 139 13.21 -3.00 -3.67
CA THR A 139 12.03 -3.80 -4.04
C THR A 139 11.03 -3.92 -2.86
N GLY A 140 10.94 -2.90 -2.03
CA GLY A 140 10.07 -2.89 -0.85
C GLY A 140 10.62 -3.65 0.38
N ALA A 141 11.82 -4.24 0.31
CA ALA A 141 12.43 -4.89 1.47
C ALA A 141 12.86 -3.85 2.51
N LEU A 142 12.41 -4.05 3.75
CA LEU A 142 12.79 -3.22 4.90
C LEU A 142 14.05 -3.77 5.54
N THR A 143 14.98 -2.88 5.92
CA THR A 143 16.18 -3.22 6.68
C THR A 143 15.86 -3.72 8.08
N THR A 144 14.82 -3.16 8.70
CA THR A 144 14.32 -3.56 10.01
C THR A 144 12.79 -3.65 9.97
N LEU A 145 12.24 -4.75 10.47
CA LEU A 145 10.82 -4.99 10.60
C LEU A 145 10.46 -5.23 12.07
N ILE A 146 9.54 -4.43 12.59
CA ILE A 146 9.03 -4.57 13.96
C ILE A 146 7.64 -5.19 13.90
N LEU A 147 7.42 -6.25 14.67
CA LEU A 147 6.17 -6.99 14.74
C LEU A 147 5.69 -7.10 16.19
N SER A 148 4.39 -7.27 16.39
CA SER A 148 3.79 -7.64 17.67
C SER A 148 2.79 -8.78 17.46
N ASN A 149 2.43 -9.49 18.53
CA ASN A 149 1.42 -10.53 18.44
C ASN A 149 0.06 -9.91 18.08
N GLY A 150 -0.62 -10.48 17.08
CA GLY A 150 -1.87 -9.93 16.54
C GLY A 150 -1.70 -8.82 15.49
N ALA A 151 -0.46 -8.41 15.17
CA ALA A 151 -0.20 -7.47 14.09
C ALA A 151 -0.62 -8.06 12.73
N ARG A 152 -1.25 -7.23 11.89
CA ARG A 152 -1.60 -7.59 10.52
C ARG A 152 -0.43 -7.32 9.60
N VAL A 153 -0.04 -8.32 8.82
CA VAL A 153 1.05 -8.25 7.87
C VAL A 153 0.57 -8.62 6.47
N MET A 154 1.19 -8.03 5.47
CA MET A 154 1.07 -8.48 4.08
C MET A 154 2.27 -9.35 3.77
N LEU A 155 2.03 -10.55 3.24
CA LEU A 155 3.12 -11.42 2.80
C LEU A 155 3.69 -10.86 1.50
N GLN A 156 4.99 -10.61 1.52
CA GLN A 156 5.75 -10.20 0.34
C GLN A 156 6.87 -11.21 0.11
N ARG A 157 6.97 -11.71 -1.13
CA ARG A 157 8.09 -12.52 -1.60
C ARG A 157 8.69 -11.81 -2.81
N THR A 158 9.99 -11.59 -2.77
CA THR A 158 10.80 -11.02 -3.84
C THR A 158 11.70 -12.09 -4.43
#